data_AF-A0A9E3KYF0-F1
#
_entry.id   AF-A0A9E3KYF0-F1
#
_cell.length_a   1.000
_cell.length_b   1.000
_cell.length_c   1.000
_cell.angle_alpha   90.00
_cell.angle_beta   90.00
_cell.angle_gamma   90.00
#
_symmetry.space_group_name_H-M   'P 1'
#
loop_
_entity.id
_entity.type
_entity.pdbx_description
1 polymer ?
#
loop_
_entity_poly.entity_id
_entity_poly.type
_entity_poly.pdbx_seq_one_letter_code
_entity_poly.pdbx_strand_id
1 'polypeptide(L)'
;MLPRFCNTLFLILLSFPLWANPEVKRFDIELAGLKIGELTATRVAKDTLTHYHVETKVSFWLFVKVNVHHIQTAVYHGNKLLSSTVKTRSNKGDFSASVIWNQKHYDVKVDMYKYKNDTTIVDPIHFNVMRFFFDEPREVKKVLADGNGMLAPVSFLKNSYYEVNVRGERNKYFYKDGKLHRAVMDNPIKNYEIILRKEDS
;
A
#
# COMPACT_ATOMS: atom_id res chain seq x y z
N MET A 1 -72.44 11.75 10.56
CA MET A 1 -71.40 11.42 9.55
C MET A 1 -70.34 12.53 9.59
N LEU A 2 -69.14 12.21 10.07
CA LEU A 2 -67.93 13.03 9.93
C LEU A 2 -66.79 12.07 9.56
N PRO A 3 -65.97 12.34 8.52
CA PRO A 3 -64.87 11.46 8.20
C PRO A 3 -63.65 11.79 9.08
N ARG A 4 -63.08 10.75 9.69
CA ARG A 4 -61.78 10.80 10.37
C ARG A 4 -60.67 10.84 9.32
N PHE A 5 -59.96 11.97 9.22
CA PHE A 5 -58.71 12.04 8.48
C PHE A 5 -57.57 11.47 9.33
N CYS A 6 -57.02 10.33 8.89
CA CYS A 6 -55.83 9.72 9.45
C CYS A 6 -54.60 10.39 8.81
N ASN A 7 -53.88 11.22 9.57
CA ASN A 7 -52.63 11.84 9.13
C ASN A 7 -51.48 10.83 9.23
N THR A 8 -51.19 10.10 8.16
CA THR A 8 -49.98 9.27 8.09
C THR A 8 -48.80 10.15 7.69
N LEU A 9 -48.00 10.55 8.68
CA LEU A 9 -46.74 11.27 8.47
C LEU A 9 -45.71 10.32 7.82
N PHE A 10 -45.45 10.49 6.53
CA PHE A 10 -44.45 9.73 5.80
C PHE A 10 -43.05 10.33 6.03
N LEU A 11 -42.28 9.76 6.96
CA LEU A 11 -40.87 10.11 7.19
C LEU A 11 -40.02 9.54 6.04
N ILE A 12 -39.66 10.40 5.09
CA ILE A 12 -38.66 10.09 4.06
C ILE A 12 -37.29 10.10 4.74
N LEU A 13 -36.79 8.92 5.11
CA LEU A 13 -35.39 8.71 5.44
C LEU A 13 -34.56 8.90 4.16
N LEU A 14 -34.04 10.11 3.97
CA LEU A 14 -32.99 10.39 2.99
C LEU A 14 -31.74 9.62 3.41
N SER A 15 -31.58 8.41 2.88
CA SER A 15 -30.34 7.65 2.93
C SER A 15 -29.31 8.34 2.04
N PHE A 16 -28.64 9.35 2.60
CA PHE A 16 -27.41 9.84 1.99
C PHE A 16 -26.42 8.68 1.95
N PRO A 17 -25.85 8.33 0.79
CA PRO A 17 -24.78 7.35 0.75
C PRO A 17 -23.66 7.86 1.65
N LEU A 18 -23.30 7.07 2.66
CA LEU A 18 -22.17 7.36 3.53
C LEU A 18 -20.91 7.11 2.69
N TRP A 19 -20.44 8.13 1.96
CA TRP A 19 -19.13 8.05 1.32
C TRP A 19 -18.11 7.94 2.45
N ALA A 20 -17.45 6.79 2.58
CA ALA A 20 -16.41 6.63 3.58
C ALA A 20 -15.31 7.65 3.30
N ASN A 21 -15.00 8.48 4.29
CA ASN A 21 -13.92 9.45 4.16
C ASN A 21 -12.60 8.70 3.89
N PRO A 22 -11.77 9.17 2.96
CA PRO A 22 -10.48 8.56 2.68
C PRO A 22 -9.61 8.58 3.95
N GLU A 23 -9.05 7.44 4.33
CA GLU A 23 -7.99 7.40 5.32
C GLU A 23 -6.67 7.75 4.64
N VAL A 24 -6.03 8.82 5.09
CA VAL A 24 -4.76 9.30 4.54
C VAL A 24 -3.68 9.23 5.60
N LYS A 25 -2.53 8.63 5.27
CA LYS A 25 -1.33 8.65 6.10
C LYS A 25 -0.18 9.25 5.32
N ARG A 26 0.60 10.10 5.99
CA ARG A 26 1.75 10.79 5.40
C ARG A 26 3.01 10.40 6.14
N PHE A 27 4.07 10.20 5.36
CA PHE A 27 5.36 9.78 5.87
C PHE A 27 6.46 10.62 5.24
N ASP A 28 7.51 10.83 6.01
CA ASP A 28 8.77 11.38 5.52
C ASP A 28 9.71 10.24 5.15
N ILE A 29 10.46 10.43 4.06
CA ILE A 29 11.50 9.50 3.64
C ILE A 29 12.83 10.10 4.02
N GLU A 30 13.60 9.36 4.81
CA GLU A 30 14.88 9.83 5.34
C GLU A 30 16.03 8.94 4.91
N LEU A 31 17.16 9.58 4.62
CA LEU A 31 18.44 8.92 4.39
C LEU A 31 19.46 9.53 5.34
N ALA A 32 20.01 8.72 6.25
CA ALA A 32 20.95 9.19 7.27
C ALA A 32 20.40 10.34 8.15
N GLY A 33 19.09 10.31 8.46
CA GLY A 33 18.41 11.34 9.25
C GLY A 33 18.08 12.63 8.50
N LEU A 34 18.38 12.70 7.20
CA LEU A 34 18.00 13.82 6.35
C LEU A 34 16.75 13.45 5.55
N LYS A 35 15.73 14.31 5.59
CA LYS A 35 14.54 14.16 4.75
C LYS A 35 14.90 14.36 3.27
N ILE A 36 14.62 13.33 2.47
CA ILE A 36 14.90 13.28 1.02
C ILE A 36 13.64 13.13 0.16
N GLY A 37 12.48 12.96 0.80
CA GLY A 37 11.23 12.75 0.12
C GLY A 37 10.05 12.57 1.06
N GLU A 38 8.93 12.18 0.46
CA GLU A 38 7.68 11.95 1.15
C GLU A 38 6.88 10.82 0.49
N LEU A 39 6.02 10.22 1.30
CA LEU A 39 5.08 9.19 0.89
C LEU A 39 3.69 9.54 1.42
N THR A 40 2.70 9.52 0.54
CA THR A 40 1.29 9.63 0.90
C THR A 40 0.58 8.33 0.58
N ALA A 41 -0.01 7.70 1.60
CA ALA A 41 -0.81 6.50 1.47
C ALA A 41 -2.28 6.84 1.72
N THR A 42 -3.15 6.51 0.77
CA THR A 42 -4.59 6.70 0.84
C THR A 42 -5.32 5.36 0.74
N ARG A 43 -6.28 5.13 1.63
CA ARG A 43 -7.23 4.01 1.60
C ARG A 43 -8.66 4.54 1.52
N VAL A 44 -9.43 4.01 0.57
CA VAL A 44 -10.84 4.35 0.36
C VAL A 44 -11.66 3.08 0.29
N ALA A 45 -12.59 2.91 1.21
CA ALA A 45 -13.61 1.87 1.12
C ALA A 45 -14.79 2.39 0.30
N LYS A 46 -15.17 1.66 -0.75
CA LYS A 46 -16.32 1.99 -1.60
C LYS A 46 -17.08 0.70 -1.89
N ASP A 47 -18.32 0.63 -1.42
CA ASP A 47 -19.17 -0.55 -1.53
C ASP A 47 -18.46 -1.80 -0.98
N THR A 48 -18.25 -2.83 -1.80
CA THR A 48 -17.53 -4.05 -1.42
C THR A 48 -16.02 -3.98 -1.73
N LEU A 49 -15.56 -2.86 -2.30
CA LEU A 49 -14.18 -2.68 -2.72
C LEU A 49 -13.40 -1.80 -1.75
N THR A 50 -12.13 -2.13 -1.56
CA THR A 50 -11.17 -1.25 -0.91
C THR A 50 -10.08 -0.86 -1.89
N HIS A 51 -9.97 0.44 -2.16
CA HIS A 51 -8.97 1.03 -3.01
C HIS A 51 -7.82 1.56 -2.17
N TYR A 52 -6.60 1.22 -2.58
CA TYR A 52 -5.38 1.70 -1.98
C TYR A 52 -4.57 2.47 -3.03
N HIS A 53 -3.97 3.57 -2.63
CA HIS A 53 -3.09 4.39 -3.44
C HIS A 53 -1.91 4.85 -2.58
N VAL A 54 -0.69 4.57 -3.03
CA VAL A 54 0.53 5.07 -2.41
C VAL A 54 1.29 5.87 -3.45
N GLU A 55 1.59 7.12 -3.15
CA GLU A 55 2.44 7.97 -3.97
C GLU A 55 3.68 8.36 -3.16
N THR A 56 4.85 8.09 -3.74
CA THR A 56 6.15 8.38 -3.18
C THR A 56 6.90 9.32 -4.11
N LYS A 57 7.43 10.41 -3.55
CA LYS A 57 8.26 11.40 -4.26
C LYS A 57 9.56 11.58 -3.51
N VAL A 58 10.67 11.25 -4.16
CA VAL A 58 12.03 11.40 -3.63
C VAL A 58 12.81 12.32 -4.55
N SER A 59 13.41 13.37 -3.99
CA SER A 59 14.27 14.29 -4.72
C SER A 59 15.37 14.82 -3.79
N PHE A 60 16.62 14.46 -4.08
CA PHE A 60 17.77 14.91 -3.29
C PHE A 60 19.05 14.84 -4.11
N TRP A 61 20.12 15.44 -3.59
CA TRP A 61 21.44 15.41 -4.19
C TRP A 61 22.36 14.41 -3.46
N LEU A 62 22.93 13.46 -4.21
CA LEU A 62 23.94 12.52 -3.72
C LEU A 62 24.99 12.28 -4.80
N PHE A 63 26.00 13.15 -4.87
CA PHE A 63 26.98 13.28 -5.98
C PHE A 63 26.36 13.59 -7.37
N VAL A 64 25.12 13.15 -7.60
CA VAL A 64 24.22 13.44 -8.71
C VAL A 64 22.82 13.73 -8.16
N LYS A 65 21.97 14.41 -8.93
CA LYS A 65 20.55 14.59 -8.57
C LYS A 65 19.80 13.25 -8.70
N VAL A 66 19.20 12.79 -7.62
CA VAL A 66 18.32 11.63 -7.58
C VAL A 66 16.87 12.13 -7.58
N ASN A 67 16.05 11.63 -8.50
CA ASN A 67 14.62 11.86 -8.57
C ASN A 67 13.91 10.53 -8.82
N VAL A 68 12.94 10.23 -7.98
CA VAL A 68 12.08 9.05 -8.10
C VAL A 68 10.65 9.46 -7.80
N HIS A 69 9.75 9.16 -8.72
CA HIS A 69 8.31 9.24 -8.52
C HIS A 69 7.74 7.84 -8.66
N HIS A 70 7.19 7.32 -7.58
CA HIS A 70 6.72 5.94 -7.50
C HIS A 70 5.27 5.93 -7.05
N ILE A 71 4.41 5.23 -7.81
CA ILE A 71 2.99 5.09 -7.53
C ILE A 71 2.67 3.61 -7.43
N GLN A 72 1.96 3.25 -6.38
CA GLN A 72 1.40 1.92 -6.19
C GLN A 72 -0.11 2.02 -6.00
N THR A 73 -0.88 1.13 -6.64
CA THR A 73 -2.33 1.07 -6.47
C THR A 73 -2.77 -0.36 -6.27
N ALA A 74 -3.73 -0.61 -5.37
CA ALA A 74 -4.36 -1.92 -5.28
C ALA A 74 -5.87 -1.80 -5.09
N VAL A 75 -6.59 -2.80 -5.57
CA VAL A 75 -8.02 -2.96 -5.36
C VAL A 75 -8.25 -4.32 -4.73
N TYR A 76 -8.98 -4.32 -3.62
CA TYR A 76 -9.41 -5.52 -2.92
C TYR A 76 -10.93 -5.65 -2.95
N HIS A 77 -11.41 -6.88 -3.01
CA HIS A 77 -12.80 -7.23 -2.69
C HIS A 77 -12.78 -8.09 -1.43
N GLY A 78 -13.26 -7.53 -0.31
CA GLY A 78 -12.98 -8.07 1.02
C GLY A 78 -11.47 -8.22 1.25
N ASN A 79 -11.01 -9.43 1.58
CA ASN A 79 -9.59 -9.74 1.76
C ASN A 79 -8.92 -10.32 0.49
N LYS A 80 -9.57 -10.32 -0.66
CA LYS A 80 -8.97 -10.84 -1.91
C LYS A 80 -8.46 -9.69 -2.77
N LEU A 81 -7.18 -9.72 -3.13
CA LEU A 81 -6.61 -8.81 -4.11
C LEU A 81 -7.30 -9.05 -5.47
N LEU A 82 -7.74 -7.98 -6.13
CA LEU A 82 -8.20 -8.03 -7.52
C LEU A 82 -7.12 -7.53 -8.47
N SER A 83 -6.46 -6.44 -8.09
CA SER A 83 -5.36 -5.89 -8.86
C SER A 83 -4.37 -5.17 -7.97
N SER A 84 -3.10 -5.24 -8.36
CA SER A 84 -2.06 -4.34 -7.89
C SER A 84 -1.24 -3.84 -9.07
N THR A 85 -0.89 -2.55 -9.07
CA THR A 85 0.01 -1.96 -10.06
C THR A 85 1.06 -1.09 -9.40
N VAL A 86 2.23 -1.07 -10.02
CA VAL A 86 3.38 -0.24 -9.66
C VAL A 86 3.79 0.55 -10.90
N LYS A 87 4.07 1.84 -10.74
CA LYS A 87 4.71 2.68 -11.75
C LYS A 87 5.83 3.46 -11.10
N THR A 88 7.02 3.45 -11.69
CA THR A 88 8.16 4.23 -11.21
C THR A 88 8.74 5.04 -12.36
N ARG A 89 8.84 6.35 -12.19
CA ARG A 89 9.64 7.23 -13.04
C ARG A 89 10.87 7.67 -12.28
N SER A 90 12.05 7.52 -12.88
CA SER A 90 13.31 7.88 -12.24
C SER A 90 14.35 8.37 -13.24
N ASN A 91 15.47 8.87 -12.74
CA ASN A 91 16.67 9.13 -13.56
C ASN A 91 17.20 7.89 -14.30
N LYS A 92 16.72 6.68 -13.97
CA LYS A 92 17.13 5.41 -14.61
C LYS A 92 16.13 4.91 -15.65
N GLY A 93 15.00 5.58 -15.83
CA GLY A 93 13.93 5.19 -16.74
C GLY A 93 12.56 5.09 -16.06
N ASP A 94 11.59 4.66 -16.87
CA ASP A 94 10.22 4.37 -16.47
C ASP A 94 10.05 2.85 -16.34
N PHE A 95 9.44 2.42 -15.25
CA PHE A 95 9.30 1.01 -14.85
C PHE A 95 7.88 0.73 -14.39
N SER A 96 7.43 -0.52 -14.52
CA SER A 96 6.10 -0.91 -14.10
C SER A 96 5.98 -2.36 -13.68
N ALA A 97 4.99 -2.66 -12.84
CA ALA A 97 4.58 -4.02 -12.53
C ALA A 97 3.06 -4.08 -12.39
N SER A 98 2.47 -5.23 -12.71
CA SER A 98 1.07 -5.52 -12.47
C SER A 98 0.86 -6.96 -12.02
N VAL A 99 -0.07 -7.15 -11.08
CA VAL A 99 -0.57 -8.45 -10.62
C VAL A 99 -2.09 -8.37 -10.65
N ILE A 100 -2.73 -9.10 -11.57
CA ILE A 100 -4.17 -8.92 -11.88
C ILE A 100 -4.88 -10.26 -11.83
N TRP A 101 -5.95 -10.36 -11.04
CA TRP A 101 -6.80 -11.55 -10.98
C TRP A 101 -7.64 -11.70 -12.25
N ASN A 102 -7.50 -12.83 -12.95
CA ASN A 102 -8.20 -13.11 -14.21
C ASN A 102 -9.35 -14.14 -14.07
N GLN A 103 -9.91 -14.27 -12.86
CA GLN A 103 -10.93 -15.28 -12.50
C GLN A 103 -10.39 -16.71 -12.28
N LYS A 104 -9.16 -17.02 -12.69
CA LYS A 104 -8.52 -18.33 -12.46
C LYS A 104 -7.24 -18.23 -11.62
N HIS A 105 -6.38 -17.28 -11.93
CA HIS A 105 -5.10 -17.00 -11.26
C HIS A 105 -4.80 -15.50 -11.37
N TYR A 106 -3.67 -15.08 -10.81
CA TYR A 106 -3.13 -13.75 -11.05
C TYR A 106 -2.15 -13.79 -12.22
N ASP A 107 -2.37 -12.92 -13.21
CA ASP A 107 -1.38 -12.61 -14.24
C ASP A 107 -0.36 -11.62 -13.68
N VAL A 108 0.92 -11.96 -13.77
CA VAL A 108 2.03 -11.15 -13.28
C VAL A 108 2.86 -10.66 -14.44
N LYS A 109 3.02 -9.34 -14.54
CA LYS A 109 3.95 -8.71 -15.49
C LYS A 109 4.79 -7.69 -14.77
N VAL A 110 6.10 -7.81 -14.86
CA VAL A 110 7.07 -6.95 -14.18
C VAL A 110 8.13 -6.52 -15.18
N ASP A 111 8.31 -5.22 -15.30
CA ASP A 111 9.42 -4.57 -15.98
C ASP A 111 10.00 -3.49 -15.06
N MET A 112 10.87 -3.92 -14.16
CA MET A 112 11.55 -3.10 -13.16
C MET A 112 13.05 -2.99 -13.47
N TYR A 113 13.71 -2.03 -12.83
CA TYR A 113 15.13 -1.81 -13.06
C TYR A 113 15.95 -3.09 -12.83
N LYS A 114 16.59 -3.58 -13.90
CA LYS A 114 17.37 -4.83 -13.92
C LYS A 114 16.60 -6.09 -13.51
N TYR A 115 15.26 -6.07 -13.54
CA TYR A 115 14.44 -7.22 -13.19
C TYR A 115 13.16 -7.27 -14.02
N LYS A 116 12.95 -8.39 -14.70
CA LYS A 116 11.69 -8.67 -15.40
C LYS A 116 11.11 -9.99 -14.91
N ASN A 117 9.79 -10.09 -14.94
CA ASN A 117 9.06 -11.31 -14.60
C ASN A 117 7.75 -11.35 -15.40
N ASP A 118 7.46 -12.49 -16.00
CA ASP A 118 6.19 -12.75 -16.68
C ASP A 118 5.76 -14.16 -16.24
N THR A 119 4.75 -14.23 -15.38
CA THR A 119 4.38 -15.48 -14.70
C THR A 119 2.95 -15.42 -14.19
N THR A 120 2.54 -16.47 -13.47
CA THR A 120 1.24 -16.55 -12.82
C THR A 120 1.39 -16.89 -11.34
N ILE A 121 0.46 -16.41 -10.52
CA ILE A 121 0.33 -16.81 -9.11
C ILE A 121 -1.05 -17.44 -8.94
N VAL A 122 -1.09 -18.68 -8.47
CA VAL A 122 -2.36 -19.40 -8.22
C VAL A 122 -2.84 -19.18 -6.77
N ASP A 123 -1.90 -19.01 -5.85
CA ASP A 123 -2.19 -18.76 -4.43
C ASP A 123 -3.04 -17.50 -4.26
N PRO A 124 -4.05 -17.50 -3.36
CA PRO A 124 -4.80 -16.30 -3.06
C PRO A 124 -3.90 -15.25 -2.40
N ILE A 125 -3.99 -14.01 -2.87
CA ILE A 125 -3.23 -12.88 -2.33
C ILE A 125 -4.15 -12.09 -1.41
N HIS A 126 -3.85 -12.13 -0.11
CA HIS A 126 -4.63 -11.44 0.92
C HIS A 126 -4.00 -10.15 1.42
N PHE A 127 -2.71 -9.96 1.18
CA PHE A 127 -1.95 -8.84 1.69
C PHE A 127 -0.78 -8.53 0.75
N ASN A 128 -0.55 -7.25 0.48
CA ASN A 128 0.55 -6.76 -0.34
C ASN A 128 1.31 -5.66 0.41
N VAL A 129 2.52 -5.30 -0.04
CA VAL A 129 3.42 -4.47 0.79
C VAL A 129 2.90 -3.06 1.09
N MET A 130 2.00 -2.51 0.26
CA MET A 130 1.36 -1.22 0.58
C MET A 130 0.41 -1.29 1.79
N ARG A 131 -0.15 -2.46 2.10
CA ARG A 131 -1.09 -2.57 3.23
C ARG A 131 -0.39 -2.37 4.56
N PHE A 132 0.94 -2.52 4.63
CA PHE A 132 1.70 -2.21 5.83
C PHE A 132 1.51 -0.76 6.30
N PHE A 133 1.21 0.19 5.39
CA PHE A 133 0.94 1.56 5.80
C PHE A 133 -0.35 1.67 6.64
N PHE A 134 -1.31 0.77 6.48
CA PHE A 134 -2.62 0.84 7.13
C PHE A 134 -2.84 -0.20 8.21
N ASP A 135 -2.34 -1.41 8.00
CA ASP A 135 -2.67 -2.59 8.78
C ASP A 135 -1.39 -3.23 9.34
N GLU A 136 -1.44 -3.64 10.61
CA GLU A 136 -0.41 -4.48 11.22
C GLU A 136 -0.62 -5.95 10.81
N PRO A 137 0.40 -6.63 10.26
CA PRO A 137 0.26 -7.95 9.63
C PRO A 137 0.32 -9.11 10.65
N ARG A 138 -0.47 -9.06 11.74
CA ARG A 138 -0.37 -9.96 12.90
C ARG A 138 -0.44 -11.46 12.57
N GLU A 139 -1.22 -11.83 11.56
CA GLU A 139 -1.42 -13.24 11.15
C GLU A 139 -1.00 -13.50 9.71
N VAL A 140 -0.29 -12.56 9.09
CA VAL A 140 0.09 -12.64 7.68
C VAL A 140 1.43 -13.36 7.55
N LYS A 141 1.42 -14.51 6.85
CA LYS A 141 2.63 -15.32 6.62
C LYS A 141 3.35 -14.98 5.31
N LYS A 142 2.61 -14.50 4.32
CA LYS A 142 3.12 -14.12 3.00
C LYS A 142 2.45 -12.83 2.54
N VAL A 143 3.22 -12.00 1.87
CA VAL A 143 2.74 -10.76 1.24
C VAL A 143 3.17 -10.72 -0.20
N LEU A 144 2.38 -10.09 -1.05
CA LEU A 144 2.82 -9.74 -2.39
C LEU A 144 3.86 -8.61 -2.30
N ALA A 145 5.06 -8.87 -2.81
CA ALA A 145 6.05 -7.84 -3.13
C ALA A 145 5.74 -7.32 -4.54
N ASP A 146 4.91 -6.27 -4.62
CA ASP A 146 4.23 -5.84 -5.84
C ASP A 146 5.20 -5.50 -6.98
N GLY A 147 6.30 -4.80 -6.69
CA GLY A 147 7.34 -4.48 -7.66
C GLY A 147 8.11 -5.70 -8.17
N ASN A 148 8.05 -6.83 -7.49
CA ASN A 148 8.68 -8.08 -7.92
C ASN A 148 7.68 -9.10 -8.48
N GLY A 149 6.38 -8.86 -8.31
CA GLY A 149 5.34 -9.78 -8.77
C GLY A 149 5.47 -11.17 -8.13
N MET A 150 5.85 -11.25 -6.85
CA MET A 150 6.04 -12.53 -6.15
C MET A 150 5.60 -12.46 -4.70
N LEU A 151 5.23 -13.62 -4.14
CA LEU A 151 4.95 -13.75 -2.72
C LEU A 151 6.25 -13.86 -1.93
N ALA A 152 6.39 -13.01 -0.92
CA ALA A 152 7.50 -13.00 0.01
C ALA A 152 7.04 -13.40 1.42
N PRO A 153 7.84 -14.15 2.18
CA PRO A 153 7.52 -14.48 3.56
C PRO A 153 7.57 -13.23 4.44
N VAL A 154 6.71 -13.19 5.45
CA VAL A 154 6.74 -12.19 6.52
C VAL A 154 7.02 -12.90 7.83
N SER A 155 7.93 -12.35 8.62
CA SER A 155 8.30 -12.89 9.92
C SER A 155 8.25 -11.81 10.99
N PHE A 156 7.65 -12.10 12.13
CA PHE A 156 7.69 -11.21 13.30
C PHE A 156 8.94 -11.54 14.12
N LEU A 157 9.94 -10.66 14.07
CA LEU A 157 11.26 -10.93 14.64
C LEU A 157 11.40 -10.30 16.01
N LYS A 158 11.84 -11.13 16.98
CA LYS A 158 12.18 -10.75 18.37
C LYS A 158 11.09 -9.93 19.07
N ASN A 159 9.83 -10.17 18.73
CA ASN A 159 8.68 -9.39 19.22
C ASN A 159 8.82 -7.87 19.01
N SER A 160 9.51 -7.44 17.93
CA SER A 160 9.87 -6.04 17.73
C SER A 160 9.41 -5.49 16.38
N TYR A 161 9.64 -6.21 15.28
CA TYR A 161 9.31 -5.73 13.94
C TYR A 161 8.93 -6.88 13.00
N TYR A 162 8.19 -6.54 11.96
CA TYR A 162 7.94 -7.46 10.85
C TYR A 162 9.04 -7.32 9.81
N GLU A 163 9.64 -8.42 9.39
CA GLU A 163 10.62 -8.47 8.31
C GLU A 163 10.02 -9.14 7.09
N VAL A 164 10.19 -8.49 5.93
CA VAL A 164 9.86 -9.04 4.61
C VAL A 164 11.16 -9.17 3.84
N ASN A 165 11.49 -10.39 3.43
CA ASN A 165 12.66 -10.67 2.61
C ASN A 165 12.24 -10.87 1.15
N VAL A 166 12.68 -9.95 0.29
CA VAL A 166 12.44 -10.02 -1.15
C VAL A 166 13.79 -10.15 -1.85
N ARG A 167 14.12 -11.36 -2.29
CA ARG A 167 15.36 -11.64 -3.05
C ARG A 167 16.65 -11.15 -2.35
N GLY A 168 16.68 -11.21 -1.02
CA GLY A 168 17.83 -10.79 -0.20
C GLY A 168 17.68 -9.40 0.41
N GLU A 169 16.78 -8.56 -0.10
CA GLU A 169 16.46 -7.26 0.48
C GLU A 169 15.56 -7.45 1.70
N ARG A 170 16.03 -7.02 2.88
CA ARG A 170 15.34 -7.24 4.17
C ARG A 170 14.68 -5.96 4.68
N ASN A 171 13.43 -5.77 4.28
CA ASN A 171 12.63 -4.62 4.70
C ASN A 171 12.02 -4.87 6.08
N LYS A 172 12.07 -3.86 6.96
CA LYS A 172 11.62 -3.97 8.36
C LYS A 172 10.54 -2.96 8.65
N TYR A 173 9.47 -3.39 9.34
CA TYR A 173 8.29 -2.57 9.62
C TYR A 173 8.01 -2.57 11.13
N PHE A 174 8.00 -1.38 11.72
CA PHE A 174 7.86 -1.14 13.15
C PHE A 174 6.50 -0.50 13.42
N TYR A 175 5.71 -1.17 14.26
CA TYR A 175 4.37 -0.74 14.61
C TYR A 175 4.30 -0.24 16.05
N LYS A 176 3.43 0.74 16.28
CA LYS A 176 3.03 1.21 17.60
C LYS A 176 1.51 1.34 17.61
N ASP A 177 0.86 0.69 18.57
CA ASP A 177 -0.61 0.71 18.70
C ASP A 177 -1.35 0.33 17.41
N GLY A 178 -0.85 -0.68 16.69
CA GLY A 178 -1.42 -1.14 15.42
C GLY A 178 -1.12 -0.25 14.20
N LYS A 179 -0.40 0.86 14.38
CA LYS A 179 -0.06 1.80 13.31
C LYS A 179 1.41 1.70 12.93
N LEU A 180 1.73 1.69 11.64
CA LEU A 180 3.10 1.76 11.17
C LEU A 180 3.70 3.10 11.61
N HIS A 181 4.73 3.05 12.44
CA HIS A 181 5.44 4.24 12.91
C HIS A 181 6.71 4.49 12.10
N ARG A 182 7.39 3.41 11.70
CA ARG A 182 8.67 3.46 10.99
C ARG A 182 8.84 2.22 10.11
N ALA A 183 9.43 2.37 8.93
CA ALA A 183 9.96 1.27 8.15
C ALA A 183 11.43 1.54 7.79
N VAL A 184 12.24 0.49 7.74
CA VAL A 184 13.63 0.53 7.28
C VAL A 184 13.70 -0.31 6.01
N MET A 185 13.99 0.35 4.89
CA MET A 185 14.02 -0.26 3.57
C MET A 185 15.46 -0.55 3.17
N ASP A 186 15.71 -1.79 2.83
CA ASP A 186 17.03 -2.25 2.42
C ASP A 186 17.38 -1.66 1.04
N ASN A 187 18.62 -1.21 0.87
CA ASN A 187 19.06 -0.64 -0.39
C ASN A 187 20.57 -0.85 -0.59
N PRO A 188 21.04 -1.21 -1.81
CA PRO A 188 22.45 -1.51 -2.07
C PRO A 188 23.43 -0.39 -1.70
N ILE A 189 23.01 0.87 -1.72
CA ILE A 189 23.87 2.01 -1.37
C ILE A 189 23.82 2.26 0.13
N LYS A 190 22.61 2.50 0.65
CA LYS A 190 22.35 2.75 2.07
C LYS A 190 20.85 2.66 2.32
N ASN A 191 20.49 1.99 3.41
CA ASN A 191 19.10 1.87 3.82
C ASN A 191 18.48 3.24 4.07
N TYR A 192 17.23 3.38 3.66
CA TYR A 192 16.42 4.57 3.91
C TYR A 192 15.27 4.21 4.84
N GLU A 193 14.73 5.23 5.48
CA GLU A 193 13.65 5.10 6.46
C GLU A 193 12.39 5.78 5.95
N ILE A 194 11.24 5.20 6.29
CA ILE A 194 9.93 5.80 6.06
C ILE A 194 9.31 6.02 7.44
N ILE A 195 9.10 7.29 7.82
CA ILE A 195 8.73 7.66 9.18
C ILE A 195 7.36 8.35 9.16
N LEU A 196 6.45 7.90 10.02
CA LEU A 196 5.11 8.48 10.11
C LEU A 196 5.21 9.96 10.51
N ARG A 197 4.60 10.84 9.72
CA ARG A 197 4.52 12.27 10.03
C ARG A 197 3.57 12.47 11.20
N LYS A 198 3.97 13.28 12.18
CA LYS A 198 3.06 13.72 13.24
C LYS A 198 1.97 14.58 12.59
N GLU A 199 0.72 14.39 12.99
CA GLU A 199 -0.34 15.33 12.64
C GLU A 199 -0.04 16.63 13.39
N ASP A 200 0.04 17.74 12.67
CA ASP A 200 0.16 19.07 13.28
C ASP A 200 -1.17 19.34 14.00
N SER A 201 -1.13 19.31 15.34
CA SER A 201 -2.25 19.64 16.23
C SER A 201 -2.42 21.14 16.37
#